data_AF-A0A839HGX4-F1
#
_entry.id   AF-A0A839HGX4-F1
#
_cell.length_a   1.000
_cell.length_b   1.000
_cell.length_c   1.000
_cell.angle_alpha   90.00
_cell.angle_beta   90.00
_cell.angle_gamma   90.00
#
_symmetry.space_group_name_H-M   'P 1'
#
loop_
_entity.id
_entity.type
_entity.pdbx_description
1 polymer ?
#
loop_
_entity_poly.entity_id
_entity_poly.type
_entity_poly.pdbx_seq_one_letter_code
_entity_poly.pdbx_strand_id
1 'polypeptide(L)'
;MWLLVAREPRPDAPDWPGRRLLAAIDAVAWPLMWVLLIRQVPGPAGLVGPFVTALAVLLGLGRLHRALWENHRYWFTTWRWGKVLGAMLLIGAVLKLSMAA
;
A
#
# COMPACT_ATOMS: atom_id res chain seq x y z
N MET A 1 -14.75 32.46 3.37
CA MET A 1 -15.74 31.36 3.49
C MET A 1 -15.00 30.05 3.27
N TRP A 2 -15.00 29.15 4.27
CA TRP A 2 -14.38 27.83 4.13
C TRP A 2 -15.43 26.85 3.59
N LEU A 3 -15.23 26.37 2.37
CA LEU A 3 -16.04 25.30 1.78
C LEU A 3 -15.52 23.96 2.31
N LEU A 4 -16.16 23.44 3.34
CA LEU A 4 -15.95 22.07 3.82
C LEU A 4 -16.66 21.11 2.87
N VAL A 5 -15.91 20.61 1.88
CA VAL A 5 -16.38 19.53 1.00
C VAL A 5 -16.30 18.21 1.78
N ALA A 6 -17.37 17.86 2.48
CA ALA A 6 -17.53 16.54 3.05
C ALA A 6 -17.78 15.55 1.90
N ARG A 7 -16.78 14.71 1.57
CA ARG A 7 -16.99 13.63 0.61
C ARG A 7 -17.91 12.59 1.23
N GLU A 8 -18.90 12.17 0.46
CA GLU A 8 -19.79 11.08 0.87
C GLU A 8 -18.97 9.82 1.19
N PRO A 9 -19.25 9.12 2.30
CA PRO A 9 -18.56 7.89 2.65
C PRO A 9 -18.71 6.89 1.50
N ARG A 10 -17.59 6.26 1.10
CA ARG A 10 -17.69 5.18 0.11
C ARG A 10 -18.57 4.07 0.66
N PRO A 11 -19.40 3.44 -0.19
CA PRO A 11 -20.18 2.28 0.21
C PRO A 11 -19.27 1.20 0.79
N ASP A 12 -19.77 0.51 1.80
CA ASP A 12 -19.05 -0.58 2.46
C ASP A 12 -18.70 -1.66 1.43
N ALA A 13 -17.48 -2.17 1.51
CA ALA A 13 -17.08 -3.22 0.59
C ALA A 13 -17.69 -4.58 1.02
N PRO A 14 -17.85 -5.54 0.09
CA PRO A 14 -18.51 -6.81 0.37
C PRO A 14 -17.78 -7.63 1.43
N ASP A 15 -18.52 -8.20 2.38
CA ASP A 15 -17.95 -9.08 3.41
C ASP A 15 -17.94 -10.54 2.95
N TRP A 16 -16.76 -11.16 3.01
CA TRP A 16 -16.55 -12.59 2.72
C TRP A 16 -15.50 -13.18 3.66
N PRO A 17 -15.58 -14.49 3.95
CA PRO A 17 -14.59 -15.17 4.79
C PRO A 17 -13.20 -15.05 4.15
N GLY A 18 -12.22 -14.56 4.93
CA GLY A 18 -10.83 -14.34 4.47
C GLY A 18 -10.49 -12.90 4.07
N ARG A 19 -11.47 -12.00 3.87
CA ARG A 19 -11.19 -10.59 3.55
C ARG A 19 -10.31 -9.91 4.60
N ARG A 20 -10.61 -10.15 5.88
CA ARG A 20 -9.89 -9.57 7.02
C ARG A 20 -8.41 -10.00 7.06
N LEU A 21 -8.11 -11.25 6.72
CA LEU A 21 -6.74 -11.75 6.65
C LEU A 21 -5.97 -11.08 5.49
N LEU A 22 -6.58 -11.03 4.31
CA LEU A 22 -5.98 -10.33 3.15
C LEU A 22 -5.78 -8.83 3.45
N ALA A 23 -6.74 -8.19 4.13
CA ALA A 23 -6.65 -6.79 4.50
C ALA A 23 -5.52 -6.53 5.51
N ALA A 24 -5.34 -7.44 6.48
CA ALA A 24 -4.22 -7.38 7.42
C ALA A 24 -2.86 -7.56 6.70
N ILE A 25 -2.76 -8.50 5.76
CA ILE A 25 -1.57 -8.69 4.94
C ILE A 25 -1.28 -7.42 4.13
N ASP A 26 -2.26 -6.87 3.43
CA ASP A 26 -2.13 -5.60 2.68
C ASP A 26 -1.72 -4.42 3.57
N ALA A 27 -2.26 -4.34 4.78
CA ALA A 27 -1.98 -3.28 5.74
C ALA A 27 -0.52 -3.28 6.22
N VAL A 28 0.10 -4.46 6.33
CA VAL A 28 1.48 -4.64 6.81
C VAL A 28 2.49 -4.69 5.67
N ALA A 29 2.11 -5.21 4.49
CA ALA A 29 3.01 -5.38 3.36
C ALA A 29 3.66 -4.05 2.92
N TRP A 30 2.90 -2.96 2.85
CA TRP A 30 3.44 -1.66 2.44
C TRP A 30 4.43 -1.05 3.45
N PRO A 31 4.09 -0.93 4.75
CA PRO A 31 5.04 -0.53 5.78
C PRO A 31 6.32 -1.39 5.79
N LEU A 32 6.16 -2.71 5.69
CA LEU A 32 7.29 -3.63 5.70
C LEU A 32 8.19 -3.41 4.48
N MET A 33 7.62 -3.20 3.30
CA MET A 33 8.36 -2.86 2.09
C MET A 33 9.24 -1.62 2.30
N TRP A 34 8.71 -0.56 2.91
CA TRP A 34 9.49 0.65 3.22
C TRP A 34 10.66 0.37 4.17
N VAL A 35 10.46 -0.46 5.19
CA VAL A 35 11.53 -0.88 6.11
C VAL A 35 12.59 -1.72 5.38
N LEU A 36 12.20 -2.57 4.44
CA LEU A 36 13.15 -3.36 3.65
C LEU A 36 13.95 -2.48 2.69
N LEU A 37 13.31 -1.48 2.07
CA LEU A 37 13.97 -0.54 1.17
C LEU A 37 15.00 0.34 1.91
N ILE A 38 14.65 0.86 3.09
CA ILE A 38 15.58 1.71 3.86
C ILE A 38 16.83 0.92 4.32
N ARG A 39 16.68 -0.39 4.55
CA ARG A 39 17.80 -1.29 4.90
C ARG A 39 18.75 -1.55 3.73
N GLN A 40 18.31 -1.36 2.48
CA GLN A 40 19.14 -1.56 1.30
C GLN A 40 19.91 -0.29 0.88
N VAL A 41 19.69 0.85 1.57
CA VAL A 41 20.39 2.09 1.25
C VAL A 41 21.89 1.91 1.50
N PRO A 42 22.76 2.11 0.50
CA PRO A 42 24.20 2.02 0.68
C PRO A 42 24.70 3.20 1.52
N GLY A 43 25.35 2.90 2.65
CA GLY A 43 25.87 3.88 3.59
C GLY A 43 24.97 4.11 4.82
N PRO A 44 25.45 4.85 5.83
CA PRO A 44 24.67 5.13 7.03
C PRO A 44 23.50 6.05 6.67
N ALA A 45 22.28 5.51 6.66
CA ALA A 45 21.05 6.31 6.53
C ALA A 45 20.85 7.33 7.67
N GLY A 46 21.70 7.29 8.71
CA GLY A 46 21.66 8.20 9.84
C GLY A 46 20.30 8.16 10.54
N LEU A 47 19.80 9.33 10.95
CA LEU A 47 18.51 9.48 11.62
C LEU A 47 17.31 9.07 10.73
N VAL A 48 17.47 9.11 9.40
CA VAL A 48 16.39 8.80 8.44
C VAL A 48 15.96 7.34 8.56
N GLY A 49 16.89 6.40 8.78
CA GLY A 49 16.59 4.98 8.90
C GLY A 49 15.61 4.66 10.05
N PRO A 50 15.96 4.99 11.30
CA PRO A 50 15.08 4.82 12.45
C PRO A 50 13.78 5.63 12.34
N PHE A 51 13.82 6.85 11.81
CA PHE A 51 12.63 7.69 11.64
C PHE A 51 11.63 7.09 10.66
N VAL A 52 12.07 6.68 9.47
CA VAL A 52 11.21 6.01 8.47
C VAL A 52 10.67 4.70 9.01
N THR A 53 11.48 3.95 9.76
CA THR A 53 11.05 2.70 10.39
C THR A 53 9.95 2.95 11.42
N ALA A 54 10.11 3.93 12.31
CA ALA A 54 9.09 4.28 13.30
C ALA A 54 7.79 4.76 12.64
N LEU A 55 7.89 5.59 11.60
CA LEU A 55 6.76 6.04 10.83
C LEU A 55 6.04 4.88 10.13
N ALA A 56 6.80 3.95 9.53
CA ALA A 56 6.25 2.75 8.91
C ALA A 56 5.48 1.90 9.93
N VAL A 57 6.03 1.68 11.13
CA VAL A 57 5.34 0.95 12.20
C VAL A 57 4.05 1.66 12.62
N LEU A 58 4.09 2.98 12.84
CA LEU A 58 2.91 3.75 13.23
C LEU A 58 1.80 3.68 12.19
N LEU A 59 2.15 3.90 10.91
CA LEU A 59 1.21 3.80 9.81
C LEU A 59 0.68 2.37 9.64
N GLY A 60 1.54 1.36 9.80
CA GLY A 60 1.17 -0.05 9.75
C GLY A 60 0.17 -0.43 10.85
N LEU A 61 0.38 0.01 12.08
CA LEU A 61 -0.56 -0.20 13.19
C LEU A 61 -1.93 0.42 12.91
N GLY A 62 -1.95 1.68 12.44
CA GLY A 62 -3.21 2.35 12.11
C GLY A 62 -3.97 1.66 10.97
N ARG A 63 -3.25 1.16 9.96
CA ARG A 63 -3.85 0.37 8.88
C ARG A 63 -4.32 -1.00 9.36
N LEU A 64 -3.58 -1.67 10.24
CA LEU A 64 -3.95 -2.97 10.80
C LEU A 64 -5.18 -2.85 11.69
N HIS A 65 -5.25 -1.81 12.53
CA HIS A 65 -6.44 -1.50 13.32
C HIS A 65 -7.65 -1.33 12.41
N ARG A 66 -7.55 -0.54 11.34
CA ARG A 66 -8.64 -0.38 10.36
C ARG A 66 -8.98 -1.68 9.65
N ALA A 67 -7.99 -2.47 9.24
CA ALA A 67 -8.21 -3.75 8.58
C ALA A 67 -8.92 -4.78 9.49
N LEU A 68 -8.68 -4.72 10.80
CA LEU A 68 -9.24 -5.66 11.77
C LEU A 68 -10.57 -5.19 12.36
N TRP A 69 -10.69 -3.93 12.76
CA TRP A 69 -11.89 -3.38 13.42
C TRP A 69 -12.89 -2.72 12.46
N GLU A 70 -12.41 -2.19 11.33
CA GLU A 70 -13.21 -1.46 10.36
C GLU A 70 -13.09 -2.11 8.96
N ASN A 71 -13.00 -3.45 8.91
CA ASN A 71 -12.74 -4.19 7.67
C ASN A 71 -13.69 -3.80 6.54
N HIS A 72 -14.98 -3.56 6.85
CA HIS A 72 -16.01 -3.12 5.91
C HIS A 72 -15.59 -1.85 5.14
N ARG A 73 -14.90 -0.91 5.79
CA ARG A 73 -14.35 0.33 5.22
C ARG A 73 -12.92 0.21 4.68
N TYR A 74 -12.25 -0.94 4.88
CA TYR A 74 -10.90 -1.15 4.38
C TYR A 74 -10.89 -1.49 2.89
N TRP A 75 -10.22 -0.65 2.10
CA TRP A 75 -10.01 -0.84 0.67
C TRP A 75 -8.54 -1.20 0.40
N PHE A 76 -8.34 -2.31 -0.31
CA PHE A 76 -7.02 -2.84 -0.66
C PHE A 76 -6.17 -1.81 -1.41
N THR A 77 -5.10 -1.36 -0.78
CA THR A 77 -4.14 -0.44 -1.43
C THR A 77 -3.30 -1.15 -2.48
N THR A 78 -3.03 -2.44 -2.32
CA THR A 78 -2.31 -3.27 -3.28
C THR A 78 -3.04 -3.33 -4.63
N TRP A 79 -4.37 -3.28 -4.67
CA TRP A 79 -5.10 -3.28 -5.94
C TRP A 79 -4.88 -2.01 -6.77
N ARG A 80 -4.70 -0.86 -6.10
CA ARG A 80 -4.45 0.41 -6.78
C ARG A 80 -3.07 0.40 -7.45
N TRP A 81 -2.05 -0.07 -6.73
CA TRP A 81 -0.68 -0.11 -7.22
C TRP A 81 -0.41 -1.31 -8.14
N GLY A 82 -1.01 -2.46 -7.89
CA GLY A 82 -0.90 -3.64 -8.74
C GLY A 82 -1.36 -3.38 -10.17
N LYS A 83 -2.41 -2.57 -10.36
CA LYS A 83 -2.83 -2.11 -11.70
C LYS A 83 -1.79 -1.25 -12.39
N VAL A 84 -1.16 -0.32 -11.67
CA VAL A 84 -0.10 0.54 -12.21
C VAL A 84 1.13 -0.29 -12.57
N LEU A 85 1.54 -1.20 -11.68
CA LEU A 85 2.70 -2.06 -11.87
C LEU A 85 2.49 -3.05 -13.02
N GLY A 86 1.30 -3.63 -13.11
CA GLY A 86 0.89 -4.47 -14.23
C GLY A 86 0.89 -3.72 -15.56
N ALA A 87 0.42 -2.47 -15.59
CA ALA A 87 0.48 -1.63 -16.78
C ALA A 87 1.94 -1.32 -17.19
N MET A 88 2.82 -0.99 -16.24
CA MET A 88 4.25 -0.80 -16.53
C MET A 88 4.91 -2.06 -17.10
N LEU A 89 4.64 -3.22 -16.52
CA LEU A 89 5.16 -4.50 -17.01
C LEU A 89 4.65 -4.83 -18.41
N LEU A 90 3.38 -4.57 -18.69
CA LEU A 90 2.78 -4.75 -20.02
C LEU A 90 3.48 -3.87 -21.05
N ILE A 91 3.70 -2.58 -20.74
CA ILE A 91 4.41 -1.65 -21.63
C ILE A 91 5.84 -2.16 -21.88
N GLY A 92 6.56 -2.57 -20.83
CA GLY A 92 7.90 -3.14 -20.96
C GLY A 92 7.95 -4.40 -21.83
N ALA A 93 6.94 -5.28 -21.71
CA ALA A 93 6.83 -6.48 -22.53
C ALA A 93 6.57 -6.15 -24.00
N VAL A 94 5.66 -5.22 -24.29
CA VAL A 94 5.36 -4.77 -25.66
C VAL A 94 6.61 -4.16 -26.31
N LEU A 95 7.31 -3.28 -25.60
CA LEU A 95 8.56 -2.68 -26.09
C LEU A 95 9.63 -3.74 -26.39
N LYS A 96 9.78 -4.73 -25.50
CA LYS A 96 10.73 -5.83 -25.69
C LYS A 96 10.39 -6.67 -26.93
N LEU A 97 9.11 -6.96 -27.15
CA LEU A 97 8.64 -7.69 -28.32
C LEU A 97 8.82 -6.88 -29.62
N SER A 98 8.55 -5.57 -29.59
CA SER A 98 8.72 -4.72 -30.77
C SER A 98 10.17 -4.50 -31.18
N MET A 99 11.12 -4.62 -30.24
CA MET A 99 12.56 -4.54 -30.55
C MET A 99 13.16 -5.89 -30.96
N ALA A 100 12.44 -6.99 -30.73
CA ALA A 100 12.86 -8.34 -31.10
C ALA A 100 12.25 -8.84 -32.42
N ALA A 101 11.32 -8.06 -33.00
CA ALA A 101 10.72 -8.26 -34.32
C ALA A 101 11.43 -7.37 -35.36
#